data_AF-A0A0C2Y8N1-F1
#
_entry.id   AF-A0A0C2Y8N1-F1
#
_cell.length_a   1.000
_cell.length_b   1.000
_cell.length_c   1.000
_cell.angle_alpha   90.00
_cell.angle_beta   90.00
_cell.angle_gamma   90.00
#
_symmetry.space_group_name_H-M   'P 1'
#
loop_
_entity.id
_entity.type
_entity.pdbx_description
1 polymer ?
#
loop_
_entity_poly.entity_id
_entity_poly.type
_entity_poly.pdbx_seq_one_letter_code
_entity_poly.pdbx_strand_id
1 'polypeptide(L)'
;LPFDILLHILFLLKPRDILVSRQTCSVMRDASTNHSMWKNVLRRVCIENSIFLPSDILNYMPRLELEQAATGPSRFISHVRNPSPEGIIEAYSKRQLSTSLVENPHNTADEEILHLHLIPGGRFLISHHVRQLRMWDIGTPGMNWGPTTVLSPLATLNRYCKNVYVAHSTRDGEGLIILAST
;
A
#
# COMPACT_ATOMS: atom_id res chain seq x y z
N LEU A 1 -26.37 -18.12 17.09
CA LEU A 1 -25.22 -17.47 17.75
C LEU A 1 -25.40 -15.97 17.64
N PRO A 2 -25.09 -15.17 18.68
CA PRO A 2 -25.12 -13.72 18.59
C PRO A 2 -24.22 -13.18 17.46
N PHE A 3 -24.64 -12.08 16.82
CA PHE A 3 -24.00 -11.54 15.62
C PHE A 3 -22.57 -11.06 15.88
N ASP A 4 -22.34 -10.43 17.02
CA ASP A 4 -21.04 -10.00 17.54
C ASP A 4 -20.05 -11.16 17.71
N ILE A 5 -20.51 -12.32 18.18
CA ILE A 5 -19.68 -13.53 18.28
C ILE A 5 -19.34 -14.08 16.90
N LEU A 6 -20.28 -14.04 15.95
CA LEU A 6 -20.01 -14.44 14.57
C LEU A 6 -18.96 -13.53 13.92
N LEU A 7 -19.03 -12.22 14.15
CA LEU A 7 -17.99 -11.28 13.69
C LEU A 7 -16.62 -11.60 14.29
N HIS A 8 -16.56 -11.95 15.58
CA HIS A 8 -15.30 -12.35 16.22
C HIS A 8 -14.74 -13.64 15.61
N ILE A 9 -15.57 -14.64 15.36
CA ILE A 9 -15.14 -15.89 14.71
C ILE A 9 -14.61 -15.60 13.31
N LEU A 10 -15.35 -14.83 12.50
CA LEU A 10 -14.94 -14.46 11.14
C LEU A 10 -13.65 -13.65 11.14
N PHE A 11 -13.45 -12.77 12.14
CA PHE A 11 -12.22 -12.01 12.27
C PHE A 11 -10.99 -12.91 12.44
N LEU A 12 -11.11 -14.09 13.05
CA LEU A 12 -10.00 -15.04 13.21
C LEU A 12 -9.62 -15.77 11.90
N LEU A 13 -10.49 -15.76 10.90
CA LEU A 13 -10.27 -16.46 9.63
C LEU A 13 -9.37 -15.65 8.68
N LYS A 14 -8.77 -16.34 7.71
CA LYS A 14 -8.09 -15.66 6.60
C LYS A 14 -9.12 -15.00 5.67
N PRO A 15 -8.77 -13.90 4.99
CA PRO A 15 -9.69 -13.18 4.09
C PRO A 15 -10.44 -14.09 3.11
N ARG A 16 -9.76 -15.08 2.52
CA ARG A 16 -10.36 -16.03 1.57
C ARG A 16 -11.39 -16.95 2.24
N ASP A 17 -11.12 -17.40 3.47
CA ASP A 17 -12.01 -18.30 4.21
C ASP A 17 -13.29 -17.57 4.65
N ILE A 18 -13.19 -16.27 4.97
CA ILE A 18 -14.35 -15.41 5.23
C ILE A 18 -15.27 -15.39 3.99
N LEU A 19 -14.72 -15.20 2.78
CA LEU A 19 -15.49 -15.19 1.54
C LEU A 19 -16.16 -16.55 1.24
N VAL A 20 -15.49 -17.67 1.53
CA VAL A 20 -16.08 -19.00 1.36
C VAL A 20 -17.20 -19.21 2.37
N SER A 21 -17.02 -18.78 3.62
CA SER A 21 -18.01 -18.93 4.69
C SER A 21 -19.34 -18.22 4.38
N ARG A 22 -19.32 -17.13 3.60
CA ARG A 22 -20.49 -16.38 3.11
C ARG A 22 -21.48 -17.25 2.32
N GLN A 23 -21.01 -18.36 1.74
CA GLN A 23 -21.82 -19.25 0.91
C GLN A 23 -22.63 -20.26 1.74
N THR A 24 -22.42 -20.33 3.05
CA THR A 24 -23.02 -21.36 3.92
C THR A 24 -24.46 -21.04 4.31
N CYS A 25 -24.72 -19.85 4.86
CA CYS A 25 -26.06 -19.41 5.26
C CYS A 25 -26.20 -17.88 5.21
N SER A 26 -27.44 -17.38 5.27
CA SER A 26 -27.75 -15.94 5.25
C SER A 26 -27.10 -15.19 6.41
N VAL A 27 -27.11 -15.76 7.62
CA VAL A 27 -26.51 -15.13 8.80
C VAL A 27 -25.00 -14.96 8.64
N MET A 28 -24.30 -15.99 8.15
CA MET A 28 -22.87 -15.90 7.83
C MET A 28 -22.61 -14.92 6.69
N ARG A 29 -23.51 -14.86 5.71
CA ARG A 29 -23.44 -13.88 4.63
C ARG A 29 -23.53 -12.45 5.17
N ASP A 30 -24.49 -12.17 6.04
CA ASP A 30 -24.68 -10.84 6.61
C ASP A 30 -23.51 -10.44 7.50
N ALA A 31 -23.01 -11.36 8.35
CA ALA A 31 -21.82 -11.11 9.17
C ALA A 31 -20.58 -10.87 8.30
N SER A 32 -20.36 -11.71 7.28
CA SER A 32 -19.20 -11.59 6.39
C SER A 32 -19.24 -10.36 5.48
N THR A 33 -20.36 -9.65 5.37
CA THR A 33 -20.50 -8.44 4.55
C THR A 33 -20.34 -7.15 5.37
N ASN A 34 -20.08 -7.25 6.67
CA ASN A 34 -19.88 -6.11 7.55
C ASN A 34 -18.63 -5.29 7.15
N HIS A 35 -18.83 -3.98 6.89
CA HIS A 35 -17.76 -3.09 6.43
C HIS A 35 -16.65 -2.90 7.48
N SER A 36 -17.02 -2.65 8.73
CA SER A 36 -16.06 -2.46 9.84
C SER A 36 -15.19 -3.69 10.08
N MET A 37 -15.76 -4.89 9.93
CA MET A 37 -15.00 -6.14 9.97
C MET A 37 -13.92 -6.15 8.90
N TRP A 38 -14.25 -5.80 7.64
CA TRP A 38 -13.28 -5.78 6.54
C TRP A 38 -12.20 -4.71 6.72
N LYS A 39 -12.48 -3.56 7.33
CA LYS A 39 -11.43 -2.59 7.71
C LYS A 39 -10.40 -3.22 8.64
N ASN A 40 -10.88 -3.94 9.67
CA ASN A 40 -10.00 -4.60 10.64
C ASN A 40 -9.25 -5.77 10.02
N VAL A 41 -9.91 -6.57 9.18
CA VAL A 41 -9.28 -7.67 8.43
C VAL A 41 -8.16 -7.13 7.53
N LEU A 42 -8.42 -6.06 6.78
CA LEU A 42 -7.41 -5.43 5.93
C LEU A 42 -6.25 -4.86 6.77
N ARG A 43 -6.54 -4.14 7.85
CA ARG A 43 -5.51 -3.62 8.76
C ARG A 43 -4.59 -4.73 9.26
N ARG A 44 -5.15 -5.85 9.72
CA ARG A 44 -4.37 -7.01 10.14
C ARG A 44 -3.50 -7.55 9.01
N VAL A 45 -4.07 -7.74 7.82
CA VAL A 45 -3.31 -8.22 6.64
C VAL A 45 -2.17 -7.27 6.30
N CYS A 46 -2.37 -5.95 6.38
CA CYS A 46 -1.32 -4.98 6.14
C CYS A 46 -0.19 -5.10 7.17
N ILE A 47 -0.52 -5.21 8.46
CA ILE A 47 0.47 -5.42 9.53
C ILE A 47 1.26 -6.72 9.30
N GLU A 48 0.58 -7.82 8.98
CA GLU A 48 1.21 -9.13 8.72
C GLU A 48 2.16 -9.12 7.51
N ASN A 49 1.97 -8.20 6.57
CA ASN A 49 2.76 -8.09 5.34
C ASN A 49 3.67 -6.83 5.31
N SER A 50 3.84 -6.15 6.45
CA SER A 50 4.59 -4.89 6.58
C SER A 50 4.15 -3.80 5.58
N ILE A 51 2.88 -3.79 5.19
CA ILE A 51 2.29 -2.80 4.28
C ILE A 51 1.88 -1.57 5.08
N PHE A 52 2.34 -0.40 4.67
CA PHE A 52 1.93 0.86 5.26
C PHE A 52 0.56 1.27 4.73
N LEU A 53 -0.42 1.40 5.63
CA LEU A 53 -1.79 1.79 5.28
C LEU A 53 -2.34 2.78 6.33
N PRO A 54 -2.25 4.09 6.06
CA PRO A 54 -2.84 5.11 6.92
C PRO A 54 -4.31 4.84 7.25
N SER A 55 -4.69 4.94 8.53
CA SER A 55 -6.06 4.65 8.98
C SER A 55 -7.13 5.50 8.29
N ASP A 56 -6.83 6.73 7.89
CA ASP A 56 -7.79 7.61 7.22
C ASP A 56 -8.28 7.02 5.89
N ILE A 57 -7.42 6.30 5.17
CA ILE A 57 -7.76 5.71 3.86
C ILE A 57 -8.82 4.62 4.02
N LEU A 58 -8.78 3.86 5.12
CA LEU A 58 -9.75 2.78 5.40
C LEU A 58 -11.18 3.29 5.54
N ASN A 59 -11.37 4.57 5.88
CA ASN A 59 -12.71 5.14 6.05
C ASN A 59 -13.41 5.43 4.74
N TYR A 60 -12.65 5.67 3.67
CA TYR A 60 -13.18 6.02 2.35
C TYR A 60 -13.24 4.81 1.40
N MET A 61 -12.56 3.71 1.71
CA MET A 61 -12.58 2.51 0.87
C MET A 61 -13.95 1.80 0.91
N PRO A 62 -14.59 1.55 -0.25
CA PRO A 62 -15.80 0.74 -0.32
C PRO A 62 -15.50 -0.71 0.08
N ARG A 63 -16.53 -1.43 0.56
CA ARG A 63 -16.40 -2.83 1.03
C ARG A 63 -15.69 -3.73 0.00
N LEU A 64 -16.05 -3.61 -1.27
CA LEU A 64 -15.49 -4.45 -2.33
C LEU A 64 -13.97 -4.23 -2.47
N GLU A 65 -13.50 -2.98 -2.36
CA GLU A 65 -12.07 -2.68 -2.39
C GLU A 65 -11.36 -3.20 -1.14
N LEU A 66 -11.99 -3.12 0.03
CA LEU A 66 -11.44 -3.73 1.26
C LEU A 66 -11.28 -5.26 1.11
N GLU A 67 -12.30 -5.93 0.56
CA GLU A 67 -12.28 -7.38 0.28
C GLU A 67 -11.17 -7.75 -0.72
N GLN A 68 -11.04 -6.98 -1.80
CA GLN A 68 -10.02 -7.19 -2.83
C GLN A 68 -8.60 -6.94 -2.31
N ALA A 69 -8.40 -5.87 -1.55
CA ALA A 69 -7.11 -5.54 -0.95
C ALA A 69 -6.69 -6.60 0.09
N ALA A 70 -7.62 -7.02 0.96
CA ALA A 70 -7.33 -8.02 1.99
C ALA A 70 -7.00 -9.40 1.40
N THR A 71 -7.60 -9.75 0.26
CA THR A 71 -7.27 -11.00 -0.46
C THR A 71 -6.07 -10.88 -1.38
N GLY A 72 -5.53 -9.67 -1.58
CA GLY A 72 -4.41 -9.34 -2.47
C GLY A 72 -3.19 -10.24 -2.27
N PRO A 73 -2.65 -10.41 -1.04
CA PRO A 73 -1.49 -11.26 -0.81
C PRO A 73 -1.72 -12.73 -1.23
N SER A 74 -2.90 -13.29 -0.93
CA SER A 74 -3.22 -14.66 -1.33
C SER A 74 -3.32 -14.82 -2.85
N ARG A 75 -3.90 -13.82 -3.54
CA ARG A 75 -3.96 -13.80 -5.01
C ARG A 75 -2.57 -13.70 -5.62
N PHE A 76 -1.74 -12.80 -5.10
CA PHE A 76 -0.37 -12.62 -5.56
C PHE A 76 0.45 -13.91 -5.40
N ILE A 77 0.43 -14.53 -4.22
CA ILE A 77 1.11 -15.81 -3.97
C ILE A 77 0.59 -16.90 -4.92
N SER A 78 -0.72 -16.94 -5.20
CA SER A 78 -1.29 -17.90 -6.15
C SER A 78 -0.73 -17.72 -7.56
N HIS A 79 -0.55 -16.48 -8.01
CA HIS A 79 0.07 -16.17 -9.31
C HIS A 79 1.57 -16.51 -9.34
N VAL A 80 2.29 -16.26 -8.25
CA VAL A 80 3.73 -16.60 -8.16
C VAL A 80 3.94 -18.11 -8.13
N ARG A 81 3.09 -18.86 -7.43
CA ARG A 81 3.20 -20.32 -7.30
C ARG A 81 2.75 -21.08 -8.54
N ASN A 82 1.82 -20.52 -9.30
CA ASN A 82 1.32 -21.10 -10.54
C ASN A 82 1.62 -20.12 -11.68
N PRO A 83 2.90 -19.97 -12.06
CA PRO A 83 3.26 -19.05 -13.13
C PRO A 83 2.62 -19.49 -14.45
N SER A 84 2.45 -18.55 -15.36
CA SER A 84 2.10 -18.85 -16.74
C SER A 84 3.11 -19.83 -17.35
N PRO A 85 2.77 -20.55 -18.44
CA PRO A 85 3.71 -21.45 -19.13
C PRO A 85 5.04 -20.77 -19.51
N GLU A 86 5.00 -19.45 -19.70
CA GLU A 86 6.14 -18.61 -20.06
C GLU A 86 6.97 -18.16 -18.85
N GLY A 87 6.50 -18.37 -17.62
CA GLY A 87 7.18 -17.94 -16.40
C GLY A 87 7.18 -16.43 -16.15
N ILE A 88 6.52 -15.65 -17.01
CA ILE A 88 6.52 -14.19 -16.96
C ILE A 88 5.28 -13.71 -16.19
N ILE A 89 5.51 -12.95 -15.12
CA ILE A 89 4.46 -12.19 -14.42
C ILE A 89 4.38 -10.82 -15.11
N GLU A 90 3.36 -10.63 -15.95
CA GLU A 90 3.12 -9.33 -16.57
C GLU A 90 2.73 -8.29 -15.52
N ALA A 91 3.28 -7.08 -15.68
CA ALA A 91 2.91 -5.96 -14.83
C ALA A 91 1.43 -5.61 -15.05
N TYR A 92 0.64 -5.59 -13.97
CA TYR A 92 -0.77 -5.20 -14.02
C TYR A 92 -0.98 -3.79 -14.62
N SER A 93 -0.03 -2.88 -14.38
CA SER A 93 -0.02 -1.54 -14.94
C SER A 93 1.41 -1.01 -15.05
N LYS A 94 1.70 -0.25 -16.10
CA LYS A 94 2.93 0.53 -16.27
C LYS A 94 2.56 2.01 -16.27
N ARG A 95 3.33 2.80 -15.54
CA ARG A 95 3.10 4.24 -15.39
C ARG A 95 4.42 4.98 -15.46
N GLN A 96 4.40 6.13 -16.11
CA GLN A 96 5.50 7.08 -16.09
C GLN A 96 5.13 8.22 -15.15
N LEU A 97 6.04 8.56 -14.23
CA LEU A 97 5.85 9.62 -13.27
C LEU A 97 6.75 10.79 -13.65
N SER A 98 6.13 11.93 -13.92
CA SER A 98 6.86 13.19 -14.14
C SER A 98 6.80 14.00 -12.86
N THR A 99 7.96 14.26 -12.27
CA THR A 99 8.07 15.14 -11.11
C THR A 99 8.24 16.57 -11.61
N SER A 100 7.32 17.48 -11.28
CA SER A 100 7.66 18.91 -11.38
C SER A 100 8.48 19.22 -10.15
N LEU A 101 9.79 19.29 -10.34
CA LEU A 101 10.60 20.11 -9.45
C LEU A 101 10.01 21.51 -9.61
N VAL A 102 9.39 22.05 -8.55
CA VAL A 102 9.09 23.47 -8.53
C VAL A 102 10.43 24.15 -8.77
N GLU A 103 10.61 24.66 -9.98
CA GLU A 103 11.76 25.42 -10.41
C GLU A 103 11.85 26.61 -9.47
N ASN A 104 12.66 26.48 -8.42
CA ASN A 104 13.15 27.63 -7.73
C ASN A 104 14.25 28.15 -8.67
N PRO A 105 14.07 29.31 -9.35
CA PRO A 105 14.96 29.75 -10.41
C PRO A 105 16.41 30.04 -9.95
N HIS A 106 16.67 29.94 -8.64
CA HIS A 106 18.00 30.03 -8.02
C HIS A 106 18.62 28.69 -7.61
N ASN A 107 17.93 27.56 -7.79
CA ASN A 107 18.43 26.22 -7.53
C ASN A 107 18.46 25.42 -8.83
N THR A 108 19.39 25.79 -9.71
CA THR A 108 19.64 25.18 -11.04
C THR A 108 20.31 23.81 -10.98
N ALA A 109 20.44 23.20 -9.81
CA ALA A 109 20.84 21.82 -9.71
C ALA A 109 19.56 20.96 -9.67
N ASP A 110 19.23 20.34 -10.80
CA ASP A 110 18.56 19.04 -10.79
C ASP A 110 19.34 18.16 -9.80
N GLU A 111 18.91 18.11 -8.54
CA GLU A 111 19.58 17.26 -7.57
C GLU A 111 19.33 15.81 -7.99
N GLU A 112 20.36 15.19 -8.55
CA GLU A 112 20.37 13.81 -9.01
C GLU A 112 19.72 12.89 -7.97
N ILE A 113 18.79 12.05 -8.44
CA ILE A 113 18.19 11.01 -7.61
C ILE A 113 19.24 9.92 -7.45
N LEU A 114 19.80 9.81 -6.26
CA LEU A 114 20.80 8.78 -5.93
C LEU A 114 20.12 7.42 -5.74
N HIS A 115 18.98 7.41 -5.05
CA HIS A 115 18.24 6.18 -4.76
C HIS A 115 16.73 6.39 -4.76
N LEU A 116 16.01 5.34 -5.14
CA LEU A 116 14.57 5.23 -5.04
C LEU A 116 14.21 4.04 -4.15
N HIS A 117 13.28 4.24 -3.22
CA HIS A 117 12.79 3.20 -2.35
C HIS A 117 11.26 3.19 -2.35
N LEU A 118 10.67 2.14 -2.92
CA LEU A 118 9.23 1.94 -2.94
C LEU A 118 8.79 1.31 -1.62
N ILE A 119 7.86 1.98 -0.93
CA ILE A 119 7.31 1.47 0.33
C ILE A 119 6.44 0.25 0.06
N PRO A 120 6.52 -0.82 0.89
CA PRO A 120 5.62 -1.96 0.78
C PRO A 120 4.14 -1.55 0.70
N GLY A 121 3.44 -2.08 -0.31
CA GLY A 121 2.10 -1.63 -0.72
C GLY A 121 2.09 -0.78 -1.99
N GLY A 122 3.23 -0.20 -2.38
CA GLY A 122 3.44 0.41 -3.69
C GLY A 122 2.82 1.79 -3.91
N ARG A 123 2.18 2.38 -2.88
CA ARG A 123 1.58 3.73 -2.97
C ARG A 123 2.57 4.87 -2.69
N PHE A 124 3.53 4.63 -1.81
CA PHE A 124 4.47 5.66 -1.40
C PHE A 124 5.86 5.35 -1.92
N LEU A 125 6.55 6.38 -2.37
CA LEU A 125 7.92 6.32 -2.86
C LEU A 125 8.78 7.28 -2.04
N ILE A 126 9.99 6.87 -1.72
CA ILE A 126 11.02 7.76 -1.19
C ILE A 126 12.04 7.99 -2.29
N SER A 127 12.36 9.25 -2.59
CA SER A 127 13.53 9.61 -3.38
C SER A 127 14.60 10.23 -2.49
N HIS A 128 15.83 9.76 -2.67
CA HIS A 128 17.01 10.26 -2.00
C HIS A 128 17.83 11.09 -2.98
N HIS A 129 18.12 12.32 -2.59
CA HIS A 129 18.93 13.29 -3.28
C HIS A 129 20.13 13.68 -2.40
N VAL A 130 21.09 14.41 -2.95
CA VAL A 130 22.32 14.81 -2.25
C VAL A 130 22.03 15.54 -0.93
N ARG A 131 21.02 16.44 -0.91
CA ARG A 131 20.71 17.26 0.27
C ARG A 131 19.28 17.10 0.76
N GLN A 132 18.53 16.20 0.15
CA GLN A 132 17.11 16.08 0.38
C GLN A 132 16.66 14.62 0.37
N LEU A 133 15.73 14.31 1.25
CA LEU A 133 14.92 13.11 1.19
C LEU A 133 13.48 13.52 0.98
N ARG A 134 12.83 12.96 -0.03
CA ARG A 134 11.47 13.33 -0.41
C ARG A 134 10.57 12.11 -0.36
N MET A 135 9.38 12.29 0.20
CA MET A 135 8.32 11.30 0.20
C MET A 135 7.27 11.70 -0.83
N TRP A 136 6.83 10.76 -1.64
CA TRP A 136 5.86 10.96 -2.70
C TRP A 136 4.67 10.03 -2.48
N ASP A 137 3.46 10.56 -2.65
CA ASP A 137 2.27 9.73 -2.84
C ASP A 137 2.10 9.51 -4.34
N ILE A 138 2.43 8.31 -4.79
CA ILE A 138 2.22 7.93 -6.19
C ILE A 138 0.82 7.35 -6.38
N GLY A 139 -0.04 7.27 -5.36
CA GLY A 139 -1.39 6.74 -5.49
C GLY A 139 -1.45 5.21 -5.62
N THR A 140 -2.66 4.68 -5.75
CA THR A 140 -2.88 3.23 -5.75
C THR A 140 -2.56 2.57 -7.10
N PRO A 141 -2.06 1.33 -7.11
CA PRO A 141 -1.90 0.56 -8.34
C PRO A 141 -3.23 0.44 -9.10
N GLY A 142 -3.23 0.74 -10.41
CA GLY A 142 -4.44 0.68 -11.25
C GLY A 142 -5.29 1.94 -11.25
N MET A 143 -4.97 2.95 -10.44
CA MET A 143 -5.59 4.26 -10.56
C MET A 143 -5.15 4.90 -11.89
N ASN A 144 -6.10 5.23 -12.75
CA ASN A 144 -5.82 5.89 -14.02
C ASN A 144 -5.65 7.38 -13.78
N TRP A 145 -4.42 7.76 -13.46
CA TRP A 145 -4.00 9.16 -13.52
C TRP A 145 -3.92 9.56 -15.00
N GLY A 146 -4.37 10.77 -15.34
CA GLY A 146 -4.21 11.28 -16.70
C GLY A 146 -2.75 11.28 -17.15
N PRO A 147 -2.46 11.31 -18.46
CA PRO A 147 -1.13 11.09 -19.04
C PRO A 147 -0.03 12.04 -18.53
N THR A 148 -0.38 13.13 -17.86
CA THR A 148 0.57 14.11 -17.32
C THR A 148 0.18 14.53 -15.91
N THR A 149 0.21 13.58 -14.97
CA THR A 149 0.12 13.97 -13.56
C THR A 149 1.48 14.44 -13.10
N VAL A 150 1.56 15.74 -12.84
CA VAL A 150 2.67 16.36 -12.14
C VAL A 150 2.57 16.00 -10.67
N LEU A 151 3.54 15.24 -10.16
CA LEU A 151 3.64 14.94 -8.73
C LEU A 151 4.51 15.97 -8.01
N SER A 152 4.06 16.38 -6.83
CA SER A 152 4.85 17.11 -5.85
C SER A 152 5.17 16.19 -4.66
N PRO A 153 6.28 16.43 -3.94
CA PRO A 153 6.57 15.71 -2.71
C PRO A 153 5.47 15.96 -1.67
N LEU A 154 5.02 14.89 -1.02
CA LEU A 154 4.17 14.97 0.18
C LEU A 154 4.94 15.58 1.35
N ALA A 155 6.24 15.27 1.46
CA ALA A 155 7.14 15.81 2.47
C ALA A 155 8.58 15.86 1.95
N THR A 156 9.35 16.84 2.43
CA THR A 156 10.79 17.00 2.11
C THR A 156 11.58 17.22 3.40
N LEU A 157 12.61 16.41 3.60
CA LEU A 157 13.60 16.58 4.64
C LEU A 157 14.89 17.14 4.03
N ASN A 158 15.23 18.39 4.34
CA ASN A 158 16.45 19.05 3.87
C ASN A 158 17.63 18.70 4.79
N ARG A 159 18.21 17.52 4.60
CA ARG A 159 19.39 17.08 5.33
C ARG A 159 20.33 16.33 4.40
N TYR A 160 21.62 16.55 4.58
CA TYR A 160 22.62 15.68 3.96
C TYR A 160 22.47 14.28 4.54
N CYS A 161 22.13 13.34 3.68
CA CYS A 161 22.06 11.93 3.99
C CYS A 161 22.99 11.23 3.00
N LYS A 162 24.03 10.56 3.49
CA LYS A 162 24.96 9.81 2.65
C LYS A 162 24.28 8.58 2.02
N ASN A 163 23.45 7.88 2.79
CA ASN A 163 22.74 6.68 2.36
C ASN A 163 21.37 6.58 3.04
N VAL A 164 20.40 5.99 2.34
CA VAL A 164 19.11 5.53 2.90
C VAL A 164 19.09 4.01 2.82
N TYR A 165 18.92 3.35 3.96
CA TYR A 165 19.08 1.89 4.03
C TYR A 165 17.76 1.16 3.98
N VAL A 166 16.78 1.61 4.78
CA VAL A 166 15.53 0.88 4.99
C VAL A 166 14.41 1.87 5.29
N ALA A 167 13.22 1.60 4.73
CA ALA A 167 11.97 2.11 5.25
C ALA A 167 11.12 0.93 5.74
N HIS A 168 10.57 1.03 6.95
CA HIS A 168 9.68 0.02 7.52
C HIS A 168 8.46 0.70 8.14
N SER A 169 7.30 0.03 8.14
CA SER A 169 6.14 0.53 8.87
C SER A 169 6.36 0.48 10.39
N THR A 170 5.77 1.39 11.13
CA THR A 170 5.70 1.28 12.59
C THR A 170 4.89 0.04 12.99
N ARG A 171 5.05 -0.41 14.24
CA ARG A 171 4.38 -1.64 14.73
C ARG A 171 2.85 -1.57 14.63
N ASP A 172 2.28 -0.37 14.75
CA ASP A 172 0.85 -0.09 14.61
C ASP A 172 0.41 0.14 13.15
N GLY A 173 1.36 0.24 12.21
CA GLY A 173 1.09 0.47 10.78
C GLY A 173 0.74 1.91 10.41
N GLU A 174 0.76 2.85 11.37
CA GLU A 174 0.33 4.24 11.18
C GLU A 174 1.47 5.20 10.79
N GLY A 175 2.72 4.74 10.82
CA GLY A 175 3.88 5.52 10.43
C GLY A 175 4.91 4.73 9.62
N LEU A 176 5.91 5.45 9.13
CA LEU A 176 7.10 4.91 8.47
C LEU A 176 8.34 5.34 9.25
N ILE A 177 9.24 4.38 9.48
CA ILE A 177 10.57 4.60 10.05
C ILE A 177 11.57 4.50 8.91
N ILE A 178 12.34 5.57 8.71
CA ILE A 178 13.38 5.64 7.68
C ILE A 178 14.73 5.73 8.38
N LEU A 179 15.62 4.79 8.07
CA LEU A 179 17.00 4.80 8.56
C LEU A 179 17.93 5.35 7.47
N ALA A 180 18.61 6.45 7.80
CA ALA A 180 19.57 7.10 6.93
C ALA A 180 20.86 7.42 7.69
N SER A 181 22.01 7.30 7.04
CA SER A 181 23.29 7.79 7.57
C SER A 181 23.51 9.22 7.12
N THR A 182 23.93 10.09 8.04
CA THR A 182 24.40 11.45 7.75
C THR A 182 25.90 11.46 7.50
#